data_AF-A0A831YVK5-F1
#
_entry.id   AF-A0A831YVK5-F1
#
_cell.length_a   1.000
_cell.length_b   1.000
_cell.length_c   1.000
_cell.angle_alpha   90.00
_cell.angle_beta   90.00
_cell.angle_gamma   90.00
#
_symmetry.space_group_name_H-M   'P 1'
#
loop_
_entity.id
_entity.type
_entity.pdbx_description
1 polymer ?
#
loop_
_entity_poly.entity_id
_entity_poly.type
_entity_poly.pdbx_seq_one_letter_code
_entity_poly.pdbx_strand_id
1 'polypeptide(L)' 'SAIIMGNEHRGVSDEALAIADANVYIPQFGMIESLNVSVATAIILYEAVRQRLQANRYPNPNLDSEWIAAKLQEWIEK' A
#
# COMPACT_ATOMS: atom_id res chain seq x y z
N SER A 1 -1.04 8.51 -1.95
CA SER A 1 -2.13 7.60 -1.53
C SER A 1 -1.68 6.88 -0.28
N ALA A 2 -2.59 6.63 0.64
CA ALA A 2 -2.37 5.77 1.79
C ALA A 2 -3.26 4.53 1.66
N ILE A 3 -2.79 3.39 2.15
CA ILE A 3 -3.58 2.16 2.27
C ILE A 3 -3.55 1.80 3.75
N ILE A 4 -4.73 1.63 4.34
CA ILE A 4 -4.89 1.26 5.73
C ILE A 4 -5.21 -0.23 5.77
N MET A 5 -4.42 -1.00 6.52
CA MET A 5 -4.62 -2.43 6.70
C MET A 5 -4.98 -2.71 8.15
N GLY A 6 -5.95 -3.59 8.34
CA GLY A 6 -6.40 -4.04 9.64
C GLY A 6 -5.53 -5.14 10.23
N ASN A 7 -5.65 -5.37 11.53
CA ASN A 7 -5.03 -6.54 12.18
C ASN A 7 -5.82 -7.82 11.85
N GLU A 8 -5.16 -8.98 11.80
CA GLU A 8 -5.74 -10.28 11.45
C GLU A 8 -7.02 -10.64 12.22
N HIS A 9 -7.16 -10.19 13.47
CA HIS A 9 -8.30 -10.58 14.30
C HIS A 9 -9.51 -9.64 14.24
N ARG A 10 -9.29 -8.36 13.95
CA ARG A 10 -10.33 -7.32 14.09
C ARG A 10 -10.58 -6.53 12.80
N GLY A 11 -9.76 -6.74 11.77
CA GLY A 11 -9.84 -5.93 10.57
C GLY A 11 -9.46 -4.47 10.83
N VAL A 12 -9.93 -3.59 9.96
CA VAL A 12 -9.71 -2.13 10.03
C VAL A 12 -10.70 -1.56 11.07
N SER A 13 -10.26 -0.60 11.88
CA SER A 13 -11.14 -0.01 12.90
C SER A 13 -12.25 0.84 12.29
N ASP A 14 -13.37 0.99 13.00
CA ASP A 14 -14.51 1.77 12.52
C ASP A 14 -14.15 3.24 12.28
N GLU A 15 -13.24 3.81 13.08
CA GLU A 15 -12.75 5.19 12.90
C GLU A 15 -11.97 5.33 11.59
N ALA A 16 -11.14 4.34 11.26
CA ALA A 16 -10.38 4.33 10.01
C ALA A 16 -11.30 4.11 8.80
N LEU A 17 -12.32 3.26 8.92
CA LEU A 17 -13.34 3.07 7.89
C LEU A 17 -14.17 4.34 7.65
N ALA A 18 -14.48 5.10 8.72
CA ALA A 18 -15.28 6.32 8.64
C ALA A 18 -14.57 7.47 7.92
N ILE A 19 -13.24 7.50 7.95
CA ILE A 19 -12.43 8.54 7.28
C ILE A 19 -11.89 8.09 5.91
N ALA A 20 -12.08 6.83 5.53
CA ALA A 20 -11.55 6.30 4.29
C ALA A 20 -12.34 6.81 3.08
N ASP A 21 -11.62 7.24 2.03
CA ASP A 21 -12.25 7.62 0.75
C ASP A 21 -12.93 6.43 0.06
N ALA A 22 -12.40 5.22 0.30
CA ALA A 22 -12.92 3.99 -0.27
C ALA A 22 -12.55 2.77 0.58
N ASN A 23 -13.43 1.76 0.57
CA ASN A 23 -13.19 0.45 1.15
C ASN A 23 -12.99 -0.57 0.03
N VAL A 24 -11.91 -1.35 0.12
CA VAL A 24 -11.54 -2.37 -0.87
C VAL A 24 -11.38 -3.72 -0.17
N TYR A 25 -11.76 -4.79 -0.86
CA TYR A 25 -11.60 -6.16 -0.39
C TYR A 25 -11.03 -7.04 -1.49
N ILE A 26 -10.28 -8.08 -1.12
CA ILE A 26 -9.82 -9.11 -2.05
C ILE A 26 -10.92 -10.18 -2.07
N PRO A 27 -11.52 -10.50 -3.23
CA PRO A 27 -12.48 -11.58 -3.32
C PRO A 27 -11.85 -12.91 -2.88
N GLN A 28 -12.48 -13.58 -1.93
CA GLN A 28 -12.05 -14.88 -1.43
C GLN A 28 -13.08 -15.95 -1.81
N PHE A 29 -12.60 -17.14 -2.11
CA PHE A 29 -13.43 -18.28 -2.46
C PHE A 29 -13.10 -19.44 -1.51
N GLY A 30 -14.13 -20.18 -1.08
CA GLY A 30 -13.98 -21.31 -0.15
C GLY A 30 -14.30 -20.94 1.29
N MET A 31 -13.69 -21.65 2.24
CA MET A 31 -14.01 -21.57 3.68
C MET A 31 -13.14 -20.58 4.46
N ILE A 32 -12.21 -19.87 3.81
CA ILE A 32 -11.33 -18.92 4.49
C ILE A 32 -12.05 -17.57 4.69
N GLU A 33 -11.99 -17.04 5.90
CA GLU A 33 -12.64 -15.76 6.25
C GLU A 33 -11.76 -14.55 5.92
N SER A 34 -10.44 -14.72 5.91
CA SER A 34 -9.48 -13.65 5.63
C SER A 34 -8.14 -14.19 5.14
N LEU A 35 -7.38 -13.36 4.43
CA LEU A 35 -5.97 -13.62 4.13
C LEU A 35 -5.11 -13.07 5.25
N ASN A 36 -3.91 -13.63 5.41
CA ASN A 36 -2.89 -13.01 6.24
C ASN A 36 -2.66 -11.56 5.80
N VAL A 37 -2.52 -10.63 6.75
CA VAL A 37 -2.40 -9.19 6.46
C VAL A 37 -1.24 -8.87 5.52
N SER A 38 -0.11 -9.57 5.63
CA SER A 38 1.04 -9.36 4.75
C SER A 38 0.75 -9.80 3.31
N VAL A 39 0.02 -10.89 3.13
CA VAL A 39 -0.40 -11.40 1.81
C VAL A 39 -1.41 -10.46 1.17
N ALA A 40 -2.43 -10.02 1.93
CA ALA A 40 -3.39 -9.04 1.46
C ALA A 40 -2.71 -7.72 1.06
N THR A 41 -1.77 -7.25 1.88
CA THR A 41 -0.97 -6.05 1.60
C THR A 41 -0.16 -6.20 0.32
N ALA A 42 0.52 -7.33 0.14
CA ALA A 42 1.31 -7.60 -1.07
C ALA A 42 0.44 -7.58 -2.33
N ILE A 43 -0.74 -8.23 -2.30
CA ILE A 43 -1.67 -8.24 -3.45
C ILE A 43 -2.12 -6.82 -3.81
N ILE A 44 -2.54 -6.03 -2.82
CA ILE A 44 -3.00 -4.65 -3.04
C ILE A 44 -1.87 -3.77 -3.57
N LEU A 45 -0.66 -3.87 -3.00
CA LEU A 45 0.49 -3.10 -3.46
C LEU A 45 0.91 -3.47 -4.88
N TYR A 46 0.87 -4.75 -5.24
CA TYR A 46 1.17 -5.19 -6.61
C TYR A 46 0.14 -4.69 -7.62
N GLU A 47 -1.13 -4.63 -7.26
CA GLU A 47 -2.15 -4.02 -8.11
C GLU A 47 -1.89 -2.51 -8.27
N ALA A 48 -1.53 -1.81 -7.20
CA ALA A 48 -1.14 -0.40 -7.28
C ALA A 48 0.09 -0.18 -8.17
N VAL A 49 1.08 -1.09 -8.11
CA VAL A 49 2.26 -1.09 -9.01
C VAL A 49 1.80 -1.26 -10.46
N ARG A 50 0.95 -2.26 -10.74
CA ARG A 50 0.41 -2.53 -12.09
C ARG A 50 -0.26 -1.28 -12.68
N GLN A 51 -1.12 -0.63 -11.91
CA GLN A 51 -1.80 0.61 -12.33
C GLN A 51 -0.82 1.77 -12.54
N ARG A 52 0.16 1.95 -11.64
CA ARG A 52 1.19 2.99 -11.77
C ARG A 52 2.10 2.79 -12.97
N LEU A 53 2.44 1.54 -13.31
CA LEU A 53 3.19 1.20 -14.52
C LEU A 53 2.38 1.55 -15.78
N GLN A 54 1.09 1.18 -15.82
CA GLN A 54 0.20 1.54 -16.94
C GLN A 54 0.03 3.05 -17.10
N ALA A 55 0.08 3.80 -15.99
CA ALA A 55 0.07 5.27 -15.98
C ALA A 55 1.48 5.91 -16.13
N ASN A 56 2.52 5.12 -16.43
CA ASN A 56 3.90 5.57 -16.61
C ASN A 56 4.46 6.42 -15.43
N ARG A 57 4.10 6.08 -14.18
CA ARG A 57 4.43 6.88 -12.98
C ARG A 57 5.79 6.56 -12.33
N TYR A 58 6.41 5.44 -12.67
CA TYR A 58 7.72 5.04 -12.12
C TYR A 58 8.93 5.74 -12.75
N PRO A 59 9.03 5.92 -14.08
CA PRO A 59 10.19 6.62 -14.66
C PRO A 59 10.20 8.12 -14.36
N ASN A 60 9.12 8.67 -13.80
CA ASN A 60 9.02 10.08 -13.42
C ASN A 60 8.54 10.22 -11.96
N PRO A 61 9.41 9.93 -10.97
CA PRO A 61 9.06 10.09 -9.57
C PRO A 61 8.84 11.58 -9.29
N ASN A 62 7.66 11.93 -8.78
CA ASN A 62 7.36 13.28 -8.29
C ASN A 62 7.98 13.49 -6.90
N LEU A 63 9.30 13.45 -6.84
CA LEU A 63 10.09 13.62 -5.63
C LEU A 63 11.07 14.76 -5.84
N ASP A 64 11.20 15.60 -4.82
CA ASP A 64 12.15 16.70 -4.80
C ASP A 64 13.59 16.17 -4.86
N SER A 65 14.42 16.81 -5.69
CA SER A 65 15.80 16.33 -5.93
C SER A 65 16.71 16.54 -4.72
N GLU A 66 16.48 17.58 -3.91
CA GLU A 66 17.24 17.80 -2.66
C GLU A 66 16.89 16.72 -1.64
N TRP A 67 15.60 16.37 -1.53
CA TRP A 67 15.15 15.27 -0.69
C TRP A 67 15.77 13.93 -1.09
N ILE A 68 15.83 13.63 -2.39
CA ILE A 68 16.47 12.40 -2.90
C ILE A 68 17.95 12.38 -2.51
N ALA A 69 18.68 13.47 -2.75
CA ALA A 69 20.10 13.55 -2.44
C ALA A 69 20.36 13.36 -0.93
N ALA A 70 19.57 14.01 -0.07
CA ALA A 70 19.65 13.87 1.37
C ALA A 70 19.40 12.42 1.82
N LYS A 71 18.40 11.75 1.23
CA LYS A 71 18.09 10.35 1.56
C LYS A 71 19.14 9.36 1.08
N LEU A 72 19.72 9.58 -0.10
CA LEU A 72 20.82 8.76 -0.60
C LEU A 72 22.05 8.87 0.31
N GLN A 73 22.39 10.07 0.77
CA GLN A 73 23.48 10.27 1.71
C GLN A 73 23.23 9.50 3.03
N GLU A 74 22.02 9.62 3.59
CA GLU A 74 21.63 8.88 4.80
C GLU A 74 21.76 7.35 4.64
N TRP A 75 21.42 6.82 3.46
CA TRP A 75 21.44 5.37 3.21
C TRP A 75 22.85 4.83 2.94
N ILE A 76 23.76 5.65 2.43
CA ILE A 76 25.18 5.27 2.20
C ILE A 76 25.95 5.22 3.52
N GLU A 77 25.60 6.10 4.46
CA GLU A 77 26.25 6.18 5.78
C GLU A 77 25.82 5.08 6.77
N LYS A 78 24.78 4.31 6.42
CA LYS A 78 24.28 3.16 7.19
C LYS A 78 24.86 1.85 6.68
#